data_AF-A0A1H8X6C8-F1
#
_entry.id   AF-A0A1H8X6C8-F1
#
_cell.length_a   1.000
_cell.length_b   1.000
_cell.length_c   1.000
_cell.angle_alpha   90.00
_cell.angle_beta   90.00
_cell.angle_gamma   90.00
#
_symmetry.space_group_name_H-M   'P 1'
#
loop_
_entity.id
_entity.type
_entity.pdbx_description
1 polymer ?
#
loop_
_entity_poly.entity_id
_entity_poly.type
_entity_poly.pdbx_seq_one_letter_code
_entity_poly.pdbx_strand_id
1 'polypeptide(L)'
;MALSRHERSRRKVDLNPLELIEKVVSANDWPFDRTSDREIAVEVAGRWCDYRMFFSWRDDVEALHFTCAYDVRIPTERHNDIHVLLALINEKMWLGHFDLWTDEGLPMFRHAIPLRGTTGLMPEQLNDLVEVAISESERFYPAFQYVVWAGKTPLDALTASILETVGEA
;
A
#
# COMPACT_ATOMS: atom_id res chain seq x y z
N MET A 1 35.15 5.31 7.04
CA MET A 1 35.64 6.43 6.22
C MET A 1 34.61 7.54 6.29
N ALA A 2 34.92 8.62 7.00
CA ALA A 2 34.11 9.83 7.00
C ALA A 2 34.32 10.56 5.67
N LEU A 3 33.24 10.82 4.93
CA LEU A 3 33.29 11.74 3.79
C LEU A 3 32.76 13.11 4.22
N SER A 4 33.63 14.07 4.02
CA SER A 4 33.61 15.44 4.50
C SER A 4 32.44 16.26 3.96
N ARG A 5 31.80 16.99 4.88
CA ARG A 5 31.05 18.24 4.65
C ARG A 5 31.77 19.12 3.62
N HIS A 6 31.19 19.29 2.44
CA HIS A 6 31.28 20.52 1.65
C HIS A 6 29.89 20.75 1.03
N GLU A 7 29.25 21.82 1.50
CA GLU A 7 27.94 22.29 1.10
C GLU A 7 27.90 22.62 -0.40
N ARG A 8 27.03 21.95 -1.14
CA ARG A 8 26.34 22.61 -2.25
C ARG A 8 24.97 23.01 -1.74
N SER A 9 24.82 24.30 -1.45
CA SER A 9 23.53 24.97 -1.37
C SER A 9 22.87 24.92 -2.76
N ARG A 10 22.37 23.75 -3.15
CA ARG A 10 21.18 23.69 -3.99
C ARG A 10 20.07 24.22 -3.10
N ARG A 11 19.32 25.22 -3.56
CA ARG A 11 18.00 25.50 -3.01
C ARG A 11 17.25 24.16 -3.04
N LYS A 12 17.16 23.47 -1.90
CA LYS A 12 16.25 22.35 -1.73
C LYS A 12 14.90 23.06 -1.83
N VAL A 13 14.28 23.01 -3.00
CA VAL A 13 12.84 23.23 -3.01
C VAL A 13 12.36 22.04 -2.18
N ASP A 14 11.93 22.30 -0.95
CA ASP A 14 11.28 21.32 -0.10
C ASP A 14 9.96 20.94 -0.80
N LEU A 15 10.07 20.19 -1.90
CA LEU A 15 8.92 19.63 -2.59
C LEU A 15 8.46 18.49 -1.71
N ASN A 16 7.59 18.83 -0.76
CA ASN A 16 6.83 17.87 0.00
C ASN A 16 6.12 16.96 -1.02
N PRO A 17 6.44 15.65 -1.08
CA PRO A 17 5.90 14.77 -2.12
C PRO A 17 4.37 14.68 -2.08
N LEU A 18 3.76 15.07 -0.95
CA LEU A 18 2.32 15.15 -0.80
C LEU A 18 1.67 16.20 -1.72
N GLU A 19 2.39 17.25 -2.14
CA GLU A 19 1.85 18.21 -3.13
C GLU A 19 1.62 17.57 -4.49
N LEU A 20 2.49 16.63 -4.89
CA LEU A 20 2.31 15.85 -6.11
C LEU A 20 1.13 14.89 -5.95
N ILE A 21 1.02 14.25 -4.79
CA ILE A 21 -0.08 13.33 -4.49
C ILE A 21 -1.42 14.05 -4.58
N GLU A 22 -1.58 15.23 -3.98
CA GLU A 22 -2.82 16.04 -4.08
C GLU A 22 -3.21 16.32 -5.52
N LYS A 23 -2.24 16.70 -6.36
CA LYS A 23 -2.48 16.96 -7.78
C LYS A 23 -2.98 15.71 -8.49
N VAL A 24 -2.38 14.55 -8.23
CA VAL A 24 -2.76 13.29 -8.85
C VAL A 24 -4.14 12.83 -8.37
N VAL A 25 -4.42 12.86 -7.07
CA VAL A 25 -5.74 12.42 -6.54
C VAL A 25 -6.85 13.36 -6.99
N SER A 26 -6.59 14.67 -7.05
CA SER A 26 -7.54 15.66 -7.57
C SER A 26 -7.80 15.46 -9.06
N ALA A 27 -6.75 15.15 -9.84
CA ALA A 27 -6.89 14.89 -11.28
C ALA A 27 -7.67 13.59 -11.60
N ASN A 28 -7.73 12.66 -10.64
CA ASN A 28 -8.54 11.44 -10.73
C ASN A 28 -9.94 11.58 -10.12
N ASP A 29 -10.31 12.78 -9.65
CA ASP A 29 -11.57 13.05 -8.93
C ASP A 29 -11.80 12.12 -7.73
N TRP A 30 -10.73 11.69 -7.06
CA TRP A 30 -10.83 10.85 -5.87
C TRP A 30 -11.06 11.69 -4.62
N PRO A 31 -12.00 11.29 -3.73
CA PRO A 31 -12.16 11.94 -2.44
C PRO A 31 -10.88 11.74 -1.61
N PHE A 32 -10.33 12.84 -1.10
CA PHE A 32 -9.17 12.82 -0.23
C PHE A 32 -9.30 13.85 0.89
N ASP A 33 -8.63 13.57 2.00
CA ASP A 33 -8.48 14.49 3.13
C ASP A 33 -7.01 14.67 3.48
N ARG A 34 -6.62 15.93 3.71
CA ARG A 34 -5.29 16.26 4.22
C ARG A 34 -5.34 16.28 5.75
N THR A 35 -5.10 15.12 6.34
CA THR A 35 -5.16 14.94 7.79
C THR A 35 -4.06 15.71 8.54
N SER A 36 -2.92 15.98 7.89
CA SER A 36 -1.87 16.86 8.42
C SER A 36 -0.95 17.42 7.32
N ASP A 37 0.04 18.23 7.71
CA ASP A 37 1.11 18.66 6.81
C ASP A 37 1.96 17.49 6.26
N ARG A 38 1.86 16.31 6.90
CA ARG A 38 2.61 15.09 6.56
C ARG A 38 1.75 13.93 6.08
N GLU A 39 0.44 14.08 6.00
CA GLU A 39 -0.43 12.95 5.70
C GLU A 39 -1.60 13.31 4.78
N ILE A 40 -1.92 12.38 3.87
CA ILE A 40 -3.10 12.42 3.01
C ILE A 40 -3.79 11.05 3.09
N ALA A 41 -5.10 11.06 3.30
CA ALA A 41 -5.96 9.90 3.16
C ALA A 41 -6.79 10.03 1.87
N VAL A 42 -6.95 8.93 1.13
CA VAL A 42 -7.69 8.88 -0.13
C VAL A 42 -8.57 7.65 -0.12
N GLU A 43 -9.80 7.77 -0.61
CA GLU A 43 -10.71 6.63 -0.77
C GLU A 43 -10.96 6.35 -2.25
N VAL A 44 -10.83 5.09 -2.65
CA VAL A 44 -10.99 4.64 -4.04
C VAL A 44 -11.88 3.41 -4.06
N ALA A 45 -12.91 3.45 -4.90
CA ALA A 45 -13.79 2.30 -5.12
C ALA A 45 -13.05 1.20 -5.89
N GLY A 46 -13.02 0.01 -5.30
CA GLY A 46 -12.52 -1.21 -5.92
C GLY A 46 -13.61 -2.05 -6.57
N ARG A 47 -13.22 -3.21 -7.10
CA ARG A 47 -14.19 -4.22 -7.55
C ARG A 47 -14.74 -5.02 -6.37
N TRP A 48 -13.90 -5.29 -5.36
CA TRP A 48 -14.33 -6.08 -4.19
C TRP A 48 -14.81 -5.24 -3.01
N CYS A 49 -14.12 -4.13 -2.73
CA CYS A 49 -14.42 -3.22 -1.62
C CYS A 49 -13.87 -1.83 -1.92
N ASP A 50 -14.23 -0.87 -1.08
CA ASP A 50 -13.55 0.43 -1.06
C ASP A 50 -12.16 0.27 -0.42
N TYR A 51 -11.18 0.95 -1.01
CA TYR A 51 -9.80 0.98 -0.55
C TYR A 51 -9.48 2.33 0.05
N ARG A 52 -8.87 2.32 1.24
CA ARG A 52 -8.37 3.53 1.88
C ARG A 52 -6.86 3.60 1.76
N MET A 53 -6.37 4.54 0.98
CA MET A 53 -4.95 4.80 0.82
C MET A 53 -4.49 5.88 1.80
N PHE A 54 -3.35 5.66 2.45
CA PHE A 54 -2.70 6.65 3.29
C PHE A 54 -1.30 6.90 2.78
N PHE A 55 -0.98 8.17 2.57
CA PHE A 55 0.33 8.66 2.20
C PHE A 55 0.90 9.44 3.38
N SER A 56 2.07 9.07 3.88
CA SER A 56 2.73 9.71 5.02
C SER A 56 4.17 10.08 4.67
N TRP A 57 4.51 11.37 4.74
CA TRP A 57 5.87 11.85 4.51
C TRP A 57 6.69 11.82 5.79
N ARG A 58 7.84 11.13 5.74
CA ARG A 58 8.77 10.96 6.87
C ARG A 58 10.06 11.74 6.62
N ASP A 59 10.15 12.94 7.20
CA ASP A 59 11.32 13.83 7.08
C ASP A 59 12.62 13.22 7.61
N ASP A 60 12.53 12.43 8.69
CA ASP A 60 13.67 11.81 9.38
C ASP A 60 14.44 10.82 8.50
N VAL A 61 13.72 10.09 7.66
CA VAL A 61 14.27 9.12 6.71
C VAL A 61 14.22 9.57 5.26
N GLU A 62 13.63 10.74 4.98
CA GLU A 62 13.33 11.26 3.65
C GLU A 62 12.62 10.22 2.77
N ALA A 63 11.53 9.65 3.29
CA ALA A 63 10.77 8.60 2.62
C ALA A 63 9.26 8.87 2.64
N LEU A 64 8.60 8.54 1.54
CA LEU A 64 7.14 8.47 1.48
C LEU A 64 6.72 7.07 1.91
N HIS A 65 5.96 6.97 2.99
CA HIS A 65 5.26 5.75 3.37
C HIS A 65 3.88 5.74 2.73
N PHE A 66 3.52 4.60 2.18
CA PHE A 66 2.23 4.38 1.55
C PHE A 66 1.60 3.12 2.12
N THR A 67 0.30 3.21 2.37
CA THR A 67 -0.52 2.05 2.73
C THR A 67 -1.83 2.07 1.98
N CYS A 68 -2.36 0.90 1.66
CA CYS A 68 -3.69 0.72 1.08
C CYS A 68 -4.41 -0.33 1.92
N ALA A 69 -5.37 0.13 2.73
CA ALA A 69 -6.15 -0.71 3.63
C ALA A 69 -7.47 -1.13 2.97
N TYR A 70 -7.91 -2.33 3.34
CA TYR A 70 -9.15 -2.94 2.90
C TYR A 70 -10.23 -2.61 3.92
N ASP A 71 -11.48 -2.36 3.50
CA ASP A 71 -12.60 -2.27 4.44
C ASP A 71 -13.12 -3.66 4.86
N VAL A 72 -12.23 -4.54 5.32
CA VAL A 72 -12.54 -5.89 5.81
C VAL A 72 -11.86 -6.11 7.14
N ARG A 73 -12.64 -6.46 8.17
CA ARG A 73 -12.13 -6.79 9.50
C ARG A 73 -11.90 -8.28 9.67
N ILE A 74 -10.68 -8.64 10.00
CA ILE A 74 -10.24 -10.00 10.29
C ILE A 74 -10.50 -10.31 11.77
N PRO A 75 -11.31 -11.34 12.09
CA PRO A 75 -11.50 -11.80 13.45
C PRO A 75 -10.18 -12.27 14.08
N THR A 76 -9.99 -11.99 15.38
CA THR A 76 -8.75 -12.29 16.12
C THR A 76 -8.36 -13.78 16.07
N GLU A 77 -9.34 -14.67 16.06
CA GLU A 77 -9.16 -16.12 15.97
C GLU A 77 -8.57 -16.58 14.63
N ARG A 78 -8.62 -15.71 13.60
CA ARG A 78 -8.03 -15.96 12.26
C ARG A 78 -6.67 -15.31 12.07
N HIS A 79 -6.16 -14.54 13.03
CA HIS A 79 -4.90 -13.80 12.86
C HIS A 79 -3.74 -14.73 12.53
N ASN A 80 -3.63 -15.90 13.17
CA ASN A 80 -2.55 -16.86 12.88
C ASN A 80 -2.59 -17.35 11.42
N ASP A 81 -3.76 -17.75 10.94
CA ASP A 81 -3.93 -18.21 9.55
C ASP A 81 -3.61 -17.07 8.57
N ILE A 82 -4.02 -15.84 8.91
CA ILE A 82 -3.78 -14.66 8.08
C ILE A 82 -2.31 -14.30 8.02
N HIS A 83 -1.56 -14.36 9.13
CA HIS A 83 -0.11 -14.13 9.10
C HIS A 83 0.61 -15.14 8.21
N VAL A 84 0.19 -16.40 8.19
CA VAL A 84 0.71 -17.41 7.26
C VAL A 84 0.34 -17.06 5.82
N LEU A 85 -0.91 -16.68 5.57
CA LEU A 85 -1.37 -16.26 4.23
C LEU A 85 -0.56 -15.05 3.71
N LEU A 86 -0.34 -14.05 4.56
CA LEU A 86 0.46 -12.86 4.24
C LEU A 86 1.87 -13.23 3.79
N ALA A 87 2.54 -14.14 4.51
CA ALA A 87 3.86 -14.63 4.11
C ALA A 87 3.85 -15.29 2.72
N LEU A 88 2.88 -16.18 2.47
CA LEU A 88 2.73 -16.88 1.19
C LEU A 88 2.40 -15.93 0.02
N ILE A 89 1.60 -14.89 0.26
CA ILE A 89 1.30 -13.86 -0.74
C ILE A 89 2.55 -13.02 -1.01
N ASN A 90 3.25 -12.58 0.04
CA ASN A 90 4.42 -11.71 -0.08
C ASN A 90 5.55 -12.36 -0.89
N GLU A 91 5.71 -13.68 -0.82
CA GLU A 91 6.65 -14.43 -1.69
C GLU A 91 6.34 -14.33 -3.19
N LYS A 92 5.11 -13.96 -3.56
CA LYS A 92 4.65 -13.84 -4.96
C LYS A 92 4.67 -12.39 -5.47
N MET A 93 5.02 -11.43 -4.63
CA MET A 93 5.02 -10.01 -4.97
C MET A 93 6.42 -9.47 -5.16
N TRP A 94 6.53 -8.48 -6.05
CA TRP A 94 7.78 -7.80 -6.35
C TRP A 94 7.93 -6.47 -5.60
N LEU A 95 6.82 -5.79 -5.36
CA LEU A 95 6.79 -4.46 -4.77
C LEU A 95 5.85 -4.44 -3.56
N GLY A 96 6.35 -3.86 -2.47
CA GLY A 96 5.60 -3.75 -1.23
C GLY A 96 5.41 -5.09 -0.53
N HIS A 97 4.49 -5.12 0.43
CA HIS A 97 4.09 -6.30 1.16
C HIS A 97 2.69 -6.08 1.74
N PHE A 98 1.98 -7.17 2.00
CA PHE A 98 0.80 -7.14 2.85
C PHE A 98 1.17 -7.30 4.31
N ASP A 99 0.42 -6.61 5.15
CA ASP A 99 0.49 -6.60 6.60
C ASP A 99 -0.94 -6.64 7.18
N LEU A 100 -1.06 -6.89 8.48
CA LEU A 100 -2.32 -6.80 9.22
C LEU A 100 -2.20 -5.72 10.28
N TRP A 101 -2.99 -4.64 10.16
CA TRP A 101 -3.14 -3.70 11.26
C TRP A 101 -3.88 -4.37 12.40
N THR A 102 -3.12 -4.87 13.39
CA THR A 102 -3.66 -5.74 14.45
C THR A 102 -4.74 -5.07 15.28
N ASP A 103 -4.60 -3.77 15.60
CA ASP A 103 -5.55 -3.04 16.44
C ASP A 103 -6.94 -2.90 15.79
N GLU A 104 -6.98 -2.72 14.46
CA GLU A 104 -8.23 -2.55 13.70
C GLU A 104 -8.66 -3.85 12.97
N GLY A 105 -7.79 -4.86 12.95
CA GLY A 105 -7.98 -6.11 12.21
C GLY A 105 -8.03 -5.92 10.70
N LEU A 106 -7.39 -4.88 10.15
CA LEU A 106 -7.47 -4.55 8.72
C LEU A 106 -6.24 -5.07 7.96
N PRO A 107 -6.42 -5.92 6.93
CA PRO A 107 -5.35 -6.19 5.98
C PRO A 107 -4.96 -4.90 5.28
N MET A 108 -3.69 -4.79 4.90
CA MET A 108 -3.19 -3.61 4.20
C MET A 108 -1.97 -3.92 3.35
N PHE A 109 -1.95 -3.40 2.12
CA PHE A 109 -0.71 -3.30 1.35
C PHE A 109 0.13 -2.15 1.89
N ARG A 110 1.45 -2.31 1.95
CA ARG A 110 2.39 -1.30 2.43
C ARG A 110 3.60 -1.21 1.51
N HIS A 111 4.03 0.01 1.25
CA HIS A 111 5.26 0.30 0.51
C HIS A 111 5.91 1.59 1.01
N ALA A 112 7.23 1.71 0.85
CA ALA A 112 7.95 2.93 1.15
C ALA A 112 8.84 3.31 -0.02
N ILE A 113 8.80 4.59 -0.42
CA ILE A 113 9.66 5.16 -1.46
C ILE A 113 10.69 6.07 -0.79
N PRO A 114 11.96 5.64 -0.68
CA PRO A 114 13.04 6.53 -0.27
C PRO A 114 13.29 7.58 -1.35
N LEU A 115 13.30 8.87 -0.95
CA LEU A 115 13.54 10.00 -1.86
C LEU A 115 14.89 10.68 -1.60
N ARG A 116 15.68 10.19 -0.64
CA ARG A 116 17.03 10.71 -0.39
C ARG A 116 17.89 10.58 -1.63
N GLY A 117 18.44 11.70 -2.09
CA GLY A 117 19.31 11.76 -3.26
C GLY A 117 18.57 11.75 -4.60
N THR A 118 17.23 11.71 -4.60
CA THR A 118 16.42 11.93 -5.80
C THR A 118 16.11 13.41 -5.96
N THR A 119 15.45 13.78 -7.07
CA THR A 119 14.93 15.13 -7.29
C THR A 119 13.51 15.32 -6.74
N GLY A 120 12.98 14.34 -6.00
CA GLY A 120 11.59 14.27 -5.54
C GLY A 120 10.88 13.01 -6.03
N LEU A 121 9.60 12.88 -5.69
CA LEU A 121 8.72 11.84 -6.22
C LEU A 121 8.33 12.19 -7.66
N MET A 122 8.39 11.22 -8.56
CA MET A 122 7.90 11.38 -9.94
C MET A 122 6.44 10.93 -10.06
N PRO A 123 5.60 11.58 -10.91
CA PRO A 123 4.22 11.17 -11.13
C PRO A 123 4.08 9.70 -11.54
N GLU A 124 4.99 9.22 -12.40
CA GLU A 124 5.02 7.84 -12.87
C GLU A 124 5.25 6.86 -11.72
N GLN A 125 6.17 7.18 -10.79
CA GLN A 125 6.42 6.35 -9.60
C GLN A 125 5.19 6.28 -8.69
N LEU A 126 4.43 7.36 -8.57
CA LEU A 126 3.19 7.39 -7.78
C LEU A 126 2.10 6.56 -8.46
N ASN A 127 1.93 6.70 -9.78
CA ASN A 127 0.96 5.92 -10.54
C ASN A 127 1.27 4.42 -10.47
N ASP A 128 2.51 4.02 -10.71
CA ASP A 128 2.96 2.63 -10.61
C ASP A 128 2.70 2.06 -9.21
N LEU A 129 2.96 2.85 -8.17
CA LEU A 129 2.71 2.46 -6.78
C LEU A 129 1.22 2.20 -6.52
N VAL A 130 0.36 3.14 -6.92
CA VAL A 130 -1.09 3.03 -6.72
C VAL A 130 -1.68 1.87 -7.52
N GLU A 131 -1.25 1.71 -8.78
CA GLU A 131 -1.68 0.61 -9.64
C GLU A 131 -1.31 -0.76 -9.05
N VAL A 132 -0.06 -0.93 -8.59
CA VAL A 132 0.39 -2.18 -7.95
C VAL A 132 -0.39 -2.44 -6.67
N ALA A 133 -0.59 -1.42 -5.84
CA ALA A 133 -1.30 -1.58 -4.57
C ALA A 133 -2.74 -2.04 -4.77
N ILE A 134 -3.47 -1.43 -5.71
CA ILE A 134 -4.85 -1.79 -6.01
C ILE A 134 -4.90 -3.16 -6.69
N SER A 135 -4.06 -3.40 -7.70
CA SER A 135 -4.08 -4.66 -8.47
C SER A 135 -3.72 -5.88 -7.62
N GLU A 136 -2.69 -5.80 -6.76
CA GLU A 136 -2.36 -6.91 -5.86
C GLU A 136 -3.43 -7.08 -4.78
N SER A 137 -4.05 -5.99 -4.30
CA SER A 137 -5.15 -6.09 -3.34
C SER A 137 -6.37 -6.77 -3.95
N GLU A 138 -6.72 -6.40 -5.17
CA GLU A 138 -7.79 -7.00 -5.97
C GLU A 138 -7.54 -8.48 -6.27
N ARG A 139 -6.29 -8.83 -6.56
CA ARG A 139 -5.85 -10.19 -6.88
C ARG A 139 -5.93 -11.12 -5.68
N PHE A 140 -5.54 -10.65 -4.49
CA PHE A 140 -5.46 -11.48 -3.30
C PHE A 140 -6.65 -11.35 -2.34
N TYR A 141 -7.56 -10.39 -2.57
CA TYR A 141 -8.81 -10.26 -1.81
C TYR A 141 -9.55 -11.60 -1.58
N PRO A 142 -9.76 -12.45 -2.61
CA PRO A 142 -10.48 -13.71 -2.41
C PRO A 142 -9.77 -14.68 -1.46
N ALA A 143 -8.42 -14.66 -1.40
CA ALA A 143 -7.67 -15.51 -0.48
C ALA A 143 -7.96 -15.15 0.98
N PHE A 144 -8.04 -13.85 1.30
CA PHE A 144 -8.45 -13.39 2.63
C PHE A 144 -9.86 -13.87 2.97
N GLN A 145 -10.81 -13.73 2.03
CA GLN A 145 -12.19 -14.19 2.23
C GLN A 145 -12.27 -15.70 2.46
N TYR A 146 -11.45 -16.49 1.75
CA TYR A 146 -11.42 -17.94 1.90
C TYR A 146 -10.90 -18.40 3.26
N VAL A 147 -9.89 -17.74 3.80
CA VAL A 147 -9.40 -18.04 5.17
C VAL A 147 -10.45 -17.64 6.21
N VAL A 148 -11.01 -16.43 6.09
CA VAL A 148 -11.92 -15.89 7.11
C VAL A 148 -13.27 -16.60 7.12
N TRP A 149 -13.91 -16.74 5.95
CA TRP A 149 -15.31 -17.16 5.86
C TRP A 149 -15.49 -18.61 5.40
N ALA A 150 -14.63 -19.09 4.50
CA ALA A 150 -14.69 -20.47 4.02
C ALA A 150 -13.86 -21.44 4.88
N GLY A 151 -13.07 -20.93 5.83
CA GLY A 151 -12.24 -21.73 6.73
C GLY A 151 -11.17 -22.56 6.02
N LYS A 152 -10.77 -22.16 4.79
CA LYS A 152 -9.69 -22.83 4.06
C LYS A 152 -8.36 -22.61 4.77
N THR A 153 -7.44 -23.55 4.60
CA THR A 153 -6.05 -23.31 5.00
C THR A 153 -5.46 -22.17 4.17
N PRO A 154 -4.46 -21.42 4.68
CA PRO A 154 -3.82 -20.34 3.93
C PRO A 154 -3.31 -20.76 2.53
N LEU A 155 -2.75 -21.96 2.41
CA LEU A 155 -2.25 -22.49 1.14
C LEU A 155 -3.38 -22.82 0.16
N ASP A 156 -4.45 -23.44 0.64
CA ASP A 156 -5.61 -23.78 -0.20
C ASP A 156 -6.36 -22.51 -0.63
N ALA A 157 -6.47 -21.52 0.26
CA ALA A 157 -7.06 -20.22 -0.02
C ALA A 157 -6.31 -19.48 -1.13
N LEU A 158 -4.98 -19.44 -1.05
CA LEU A 158 -4.13 -18.82 -2.07
C LEU A 158 -4.18 -19.55 -3.41
N THR A 159 -4.17 -20.88 -3.38
CA THR A 159 -4.30 -21.69 -4.60
C THR A 159 -5.65 -21.44 -5.29
N ALA A 160 -6.72 -21.40 -4.50
CA ALA A 160 -8.07 -21.16 -5.02
C ALA A 160 -8.25 -19.75 -5.61
N SER A 161 -7.70 -18.72 -4.96
CA SER A 161 -7.84 -17.34 -5.45
C SER A 161 -7.15 -17.14 -6.80
N ILE A 162 -6.00 -17.78 -7.01
CA ILE A 162 -5.24 -17.68 -8.28
C ILE A 162 -6.00 -18.40 -9.42
N LEU A 163 -6.63 -19.54 -9.14
CA LEU A 163 -7.37 -20.30 -10.16
C LEU A 163 -8.63 -19.56 -10.65
N GLU A 164 -9.34 -18.86 -9.75
CA GLU A 164 -10.51 -18.07 -10.12
C GLU A 164 -10.15 -16.84 -10.94
N THR A 165 -9.00 -16.20 -10.69
CA THR A 165 -8.53 -15.08 -11.52
C THR A 165 -8.14 -15.48 -12.94
N VAL A 166 -7.93 -16.77 -13.23
CA VAL A 166 -7.69 -17.28 -14.60
C VAL A 166 -8.99 -17.68 -15.31
N GLY A 167 -10.09 -17.85 -14.56
CA GLY A 167 -11.39 -18.28 -15.09
C GLY A 167 -12.29 -17.15 -15.62
N GLU A 168 -11.94 -15.89 -15.39
CA GLU A 168 -12.61 -14.71 -15.95
C GLU A 168 -11.66 -13.95 -16.89
N ALA A 169 -11.56 -14.43 -18.13
CA ALA A 169 -10.91 -13.76 -19.25
C ALA A 169 -11.71 -13.98 -20.55
#